data_AF-A0A1E4G5B8-F1
#
_entry.id   AF-A0A1E4G5B8-F1
#
_cell.length_a   1.000
_cell.length_b   1.000
_cell.length_c   1.000
_cell.angle_alpha   90.00
_cell.angle_beta   90.00
_cell.angle_gamma   90.00
#
_symmetry.space_group_name_H-M   'P 1'
#
loop_
_entity.id
_entity.type
_entity.pdbx_description
1 polymer ?
#
loop_
_entity_poly.entity_id
_entity_poly.type
_entity_poly.pdbx_seq_one_letter_code
_entity_poly.pdbx_strand_id
1 'polypeptide(L)' 'MHPEDIEAEARRRKRALRLDEWQMREYVTGDPMPLRIRHLCQQIDFAADALARMASIPNDFRDDIYWPPCG' A
#
# COMPACT_ATOMS: atom_id res chain seq x y z
N MET A 1 3.37 -7.54 17.86
CA MET A 1 2.98 -6.91 16.58
C MET A 1 1.51 -7.21 16.35
N HIS A 2 0.69 -6.21 16.10
CA HIS A 2 -0.73 -6.39 15.83
C HIS A 2 -1.01 -6.25 14.32
N PRO A 3 -2.07 -6.89 13.78
CA PRO A 3 -2.47 -6.70 12.39
C PRO A 3 -2.69 -5.21 12.02
N GLU A 4 -3.10 -4.39 12.99
CA GLU A 4 -3.24 -2.94 12.84
C GLU A 4 -1.93 -2.24 12.44
N ASP A 5 -0.78 -2.77 12.86
CA ASP A 5 0.53 -2.23 12.48
C ASP A 5 0.82 -2.43 10.99
N ILE A 6 0.35 -3.55 10.42
CA ILE A 6 0.46 -3.85 8.98
C ILE A 6 -0.43 -2.90 8.19
N GLU A 7 -1.67 -2.69 8.62
CA GLU A 7 -2.58 -1.75 7.97
C GLU A 7 -2.05 -0.31 8.02
N ALA A 8 -1.46 0.09 9.15
CA ALA A 8 -0.84 1.40 9.30
C ALA A 8 0.34 1.58 8.34
N GLU A 9 1.16 0.55 8.16
CA GLU A 9 2.29 0.58 7.24
C GLU A 9 1.85 0.56 5.76
N ALA A 10 0.82 -0.24 5.42
CA ALA A 10 0.21 -0.23 4.10
C ALA A 10 -0.32 1.17 3.74
N ARG A 11 -1.01 1.82 4.70
CA ARG A 11 -1.50 3.19 4.56
C ARG A 11 -0.36 4.20 4.39
N ARG A 12 0.73 4.05 5.15
CA ARG A 12 1.92 4.89 5.03
C ARG A 12 2.53 4.80 3.64
N ARG A 13 2.69 3.60 3.09
CA ARG A 13 3.24 3.38 1.74
C ARG A 13 2.34 3.94 0.64
N LYS A 14 1.02 3.76 0.74
CA LYS A 14 0.05 4.38 -0.20
C LYS A 14 0.09 5.91 -0.17
N ARG A 15 0.30 6.51 1.00
CA ARG A 15 0.50 7.97 1.12
C ARG A 15 1.79 8.42 0.42
N ALA A 16 2.86 7.65 0.48
CA ALA A 16 4.10 7.94 -0.25
C ALA A 16 3.90 7.93 -1.77
N LEU A 17 2.94 7.14 -2.27
CA LEU A 17 2.52 7.14 -3.68
C LEU A 17 1.58 8.31 -4.06
N ARG A 18 1.27 9.20 -3.11
CA ARG A 18 0.32 10.32 -3.28
C ARG A 18 -1.05 9.83 -3.76
N LEU A 19 -1.51 8.67 -3.26
CA LEU A 19 -2.78 8.07 -3.68
C LEU A 19 -3.95 9.05 -3.53
N ASP A 20 -4.02 9.77 -2.40
CA ASP A 20 -5.08 10.74 -2.12
C ASP A 20 -5.12 11.86 -3.17
N GLU A 21 -3.95 12.29 -3.66
CA GLU A 21 -3.85 13.34 -4.67
C GLU A 21 -4.24 12.84 -6.06
N TRP A 22 -3.88 11.59 -6.40
CA TRP A 22 -4.33 10.95 -7.64
C TRP A 22 -5.83 10.78 -7.67
N GLN A 23 -6.44 10.35 -6.55
CA GLN A 23 -7.89 10.24 -6.42
C GLN A 23 -8.57 11.60 -6.54
N MET A 24 -8.02 12.65 -5.92
CA MET A 24 -8.54 14.01 -6.04
C MET A 24 -8.45 14.51 -7.49
N ARG A 25 -7.33 14.27 -8.17
CA ARG A 25 -7.17 14.64 -9.58
C ARG A 25 -8.20 13.93 -10.45
N GLU A 26 -8.36 12.62 -10.31
CA GLU A 26 -9.35 11.85 -11.05
C GLU A 26 -10.77 12.37 -10.80
N TYR A 27 -11.09 12.70 -9.55
CA TYR A 27 -12.39 13.29 -9.20
C TYR A 27 -12.63 14.66 -9.85
N VAL A 28 -11.63 15.54 -9.87
CA VAL A 28 -11.77 16.91 -10.40
C VAL A 28 -11.71 16.96 -11.92
N THR A 29 -10.85 16.15 -12.53
CA THR A 29 -10.54 16.22 -13.97
C THR A 29 -11.27 15.17 -14.80
N GLY A 30 -11.72 14.07 -14.17
CA GLY A 30 -12.24 12.89 -14.87
C GLY A 30 -11.14 12.02 -15.49
N ASP A 31 -9.87 12.44 -15.45
CA ASP A 31 -8.76 11.66 -15.96
C ASP A 31 -8.43 10.50 -15.00
N PRO A 32 -8.37 9.25 -15.48
CA PRO A 32 -8.10 8.12 -14.61
C PRO A 32 -6.70 8.19 -14.01
N MET A 33 -6.58 7.74 -12.76
CA MET A 33 -5.28 7.54 -12.12
C MET A 33 -4.38 6.64 -12.99
N PRO A 34 -3.06 6.93 -13.11
CA PRO A 34 -2.14 6.09 -13.86
C PRO A 34 -2.20 4.63 -13.40
N LEU A 35 -2.32 3.71 -14.35
CA LEU A 35 -2.44 2.27 -14.09
C LEU A 35 -1.30 1.75 -13.19
N ARG A 36 -0.09 2.28 -13.33
CA ARG A 36 1.06 1.92 -12.48
C ARG A 36 0.79 2.22 -11.00
N ILE A 37 0.22 3.38 -10.68
CA ILE A 37 -0.09 3.75 -9.28
C ILE A 37 -1.21 2.87 -8.74
N ARG A 38 -2.24 2.60 -9.55
CA ARG A 38 -3.32 1.68 -9.20
C ARG A 38 -2.79 0.28 -8.88
N HIS A 39 -1.93 -0.27 -9.73
CA HIS A 39 -1.33 -1.58 -9.52
C HIS A 39 -0.43 -1.62 -8.30
N LEU A 40 0.39 -0.59 -8.06
CA LEU A 40 1.22 -0.51 -6.85
C LEU A 40 0.36 -0.51 -5.58
N CYS A 41 -0.74 0.24 -5.56
CA CYS A 41 -1.67 0.25 -4.43
C CYS A 41 -2.30 -1.13 -4.18
N GLN A 42 -2.68 -1.84 -5.24
CA GLN A 42 -3.19 -3.22 -5.14
C GLN A 42 -2.13 -4.19 -4.62
N GLN A 43 -0.88 -4.05 -5.06
CA GLN A 43 0.23 -4.88 -4.56
C GLN A 43 0.50 -4.63 -3.07
N ILE A 44 0.39 -3.38 -2.62
CA ILE A 44 0.48 -3.04 -1.18
C ILE A 44 -0.64 -3.72 -0.39
N ASP A 45 -1.87 -3.72 -0.92
CA ASP A 45 -3.01 -4.40 -0.26
C ASP A 45 -2.79 -5.91 -0.18
N PHE A 46 -2.34 -6.54 -1.27
CA PHE A 46 -2.05 -7.98 -1.26
C PHE A 46 -0.92 -8.35 -0.30
N ALA A 47 0.13 -7.52 -0.21
CA ALA A 47 1.20 -7.72 0.77
C ALA A 47 0.68 -7.62 2.21
N ALA A 48 -0.15 -6.62 2.50
CA ALA A 48 -0.76 -6.44 3.81
C ALA A 48 -1.65 -7.64 4.20
N ASP A 49 -2.51 -8.09 3.28
CA ASP A 49 -3.37 -9.26 3.49
C ASP A 49 -2.56 -10.54 3.72
N ALA A 50 -1.46 -10.73 2.98
CA ALA A 50 -0.59 -11.89 3.13
C ALA A 50 0.11 -11.89 4.50
N LEU A 51 0.66 -10.73 4.91
CA LEU A 51 1.31 -10.56 6.22
C LEU A 51 0.31 -10.77 7.38
N ALA A 52 -0.91 -10.25 7.25
CA ALA A 52 -1.95 -10.39 8.27
C ALA A 52 -2.44 -11.83 8.46
N ARG A 53 -2.31 -12.67 7.42
CA ARG A 53 -2.66 -14.11 7.47
C ARG A 53 -1.55 -14.99 8.00
N MET A 54 -0.34 -14.46 8.23
CA MET A 54 0.75 -15.25 8.79
C MET A 54 0.44 -15.63 10.25
N ALA A 55 0.79 -16.86 10.63
CA ALA A 55 0.58 -17.35 12.01
C ALA A 55 1.33 -16.50 13.06
N SER A 56 2.41 -15.84 12.65
CA SER A 56 3.15 -14.85 13.42
C SER A 56 3.61 -13.74 12.49
N ILE A 57 3.33 -12.49 12.85
CA ILE A 57 3.78 -11.33 12.05
C ILE A 57 5.29 -11.14 12.27
N PRO A 58 6.10 -11.02 11.21
CA PRO A 58 7.53 -10.75 11.34
C PRO A 58 7.80 -9.40 12.04
N ASN A 59 8.83 -9.32 12.88
CA ASN A 59 9.20 -8.06 13.54
C ASN A 59 9.78 -7.02 12.55
N ASP A 60 10.33 -7.51 11.45
CA ASP A 60 10.91 -6.81 10.31
C ASP A 60 9.91 -6.67 9.16
N PHE A 61 8.59 -6.83 9.40
CA PHE A 61 7.57 -6.72 8.37
C PHE A 61 7.60 -5.38 7.62
N ARG A 62 8.27 -4.34 8.12
CA ARG A 62 8.43 -3.04 7.44
C ARG A 62 9.50 -3.07 6.36
N ASP A 63 10.30 -4.11 6.26
CA ASP A 63 11.37 -4.21 5.26
C ASP A 63 10.80 -4.37 3.86
N ASP A 64 11.45 -3.74 2.89
CA ASP A 64 11.00 -3.72 1.49
C ASP A 64 11.02 -5.11 0.81
N ILE A 65 11.51 -6.14 1.50
CA ILE A 65 11.38 -7.54 1.07
C ILE A 65 9.90 -7.97 1.01
N TYR A 66 9.07 -7.43 1.91
CA TYR A 66 7.65 -7.79 2.00
C TYR A 66 6.72 -6.90 1.17
N TRP A 67 7.21 -5.76 0.67
CA TRP A 67 6.39 -4.74 0.02
C TRP A 67 6.87 -4.46 -1.41
N PRO A 68 5.98 -4.01 -2.31
CA PRO A 68 6.42 -3.56 -3.61
C PRO A 68 7.34 -2.32 -3.48
N PRO A 69 8.39 -2.20 -4.30
CA PRO A 69 9.26 -1.04 -4.30
C PRO A 69 8.47 0.21 -4.67
N CYS A 70 8.35 1.12 -3.72
CA CYS A 70 7.83 2.47 -3.94
C CYS A 70 8.96 3.25 -4.61
N GLY A 71 9.06 3.15 -5.94
CA GLY A 71 10.20 3.63 -6.72
C GLY A 71 10.49 5.13 -6.63
#